data_AF-A0A4S0MNF8-F1
#
_entry.id   AF-A0A4S0MNF8-F1
#
_cell.length_a   1.000
_cell.length_b   1.000
_cell.length_c   1.000
_cell.angle_alpha   90.00
_cell.angle_beta   90.00
_cell.angle_gamma   90.00
#
_symmetry.space_group_name_H-M   'P 1'
#
loop_
_entity.id
_entity.type
_entity.pdbx_description
1 polymer ?
#
loop_
_entity_poly.entity_id
_entity_poly.type
_entity_poly.pdbx_seq_one_letter_code
_entity_poly.pdbx_strand_id
1 'polypeptide(L)'
;MADHAIDLVRSVRLEIDDLRKKPQYAGRLHLNVDGCTTLMRKVDVDAFGILLRNLIENALIHGLPTVPTTVSVQTDGTIAIANAGPVVPLPDLE
;
A
#
# COMPACT_ATOMS: atom_id res chain seq x y z
N MET A 1 -7.68 -10.42 19.00
CA MET A 1 -7.42 -9.02 19.43
C MET A 1 -5.91 -8.85 19.48
N ALA A 2 -5.37 -7.85 18.78
CA ALA A 2 -3.93 -7.58 18.82
C ALA A 2 -3.53 -7.09 20.22
N ASP A 3 -2.61 -7.81 20.87
CA ASP A 3 -2.20 -7.56 22.26
C ASP A 3 -1.25 -6.35 22.38
N HIS A 4 -0.63 -5.94 21.27
CA HIS A 4 0.36 -4.85 21.21
C HIS A 4 0.12 -3.93 20.02
N ALA A 5 0.40 -2.64 20.21
CA ALA A 5 0.38 -1.68 19.11
C ALA A 5 1.59 -1.93 18.19
N ILE A 6 1.35 -1.93 16.88
CA ILE A 6 2.38 -2.07 15.85
C ILE A 6 2.56 -0.76 15.10
N ASP A 7 3.75 -0.54 14.56
CA ASP A 7 4.02 0.60 13.68
C ASP A 7 3.68 0.26 12.23
N LEU A 8 2.56 0.81 11.73
CA LEU A 8 2.10 0.56 10.37
C LEU A 8 3.05 1.12 9.32
N VAL A 9 3.81 2.18 9.61
CA VAL A 9 4.80 2.73 8.64
C VAL A 9 5.86 1.68 8.36
N ARG A 10 6.29 0.94 9.39
CA ARG A 10 7.27 -0.13 9.25
C ARG A 10 6.69 -1.31 8.47
N SER A 11 5.46 -1.73 8.77
CA SER A 11 4.78 -2.78 8.02
C SER A 11 4.62 -2.41 6.53
N VAL A 12 4.22 -1.17 6.23
CA VAL A 12 4.10 -0.68 4.85
C VAL A 12 5.43 -0.74 4.11
N ARG A 13 6.53 -0.32 4.74
CA ARG A 13 7.87 -0.39 4.14
C ARG A 13 8.27 -1.83 3.80
N LEU A 14 8.04 -2.76 4.72
CA LEU A 14 8.38 -4.18 4.53
C LEU A 14 7.64 -4.79 3.33
N GLU A 15 6.33 -4.55 3.22
CA GLU A 15 5.53 -5.07 2.10
C GLU A 15 5.98 -4.46 0.76
N ILE A 16 6.24 -3.16 0.72
CA ILE A 16 6.72 -2.47 -0.49
C ILE A 16 8.10 -2.99 -0.91
N ASP A 17 9.02 -3.16 0.03
CA ASP A 17 10.36 -3.65 -0.26
C ASP A 17 10.34 -5.11 -0.73
N ASP A 18 9.41 -5.94 -0.24
CA ASP A 18 9.20 -7.30 -0.76
C ASP A 18 8.67 -7.28 -2.20
N LEU A 19 7.65 -6.47 -2.49
CA LEU A 19 7.09 -6.35 -3.83
C LEU A 19 8.10 -5.81 -4.85
N ARG A 20 8.95 -4.86 -4.45
CA ARG A 20 10.02 -4.31 -5.31
C ARG A 20 11.07 -5.33 -5.74
N LYS A 21 11.26 -6.42 -4.97
CA LYS A 21 12.17 -7.51 -5.35
C LYS A 21 11.63 -8.36 -6.49
N LYS A 22 10.31 -8.33 -6.75
CA LYS A 22 9.69 -9.06 -7.85
C LYS A 22 10.04 -8.37 -9.18
N PRO A 23 10.68 -9.04 -10.16
CA PRO A 23 11.13 -8.42 -11.41
C PRO A 23 10.03 -7.70 -12.20
N GLN A 24 8.79 -8.23 -12.18
CA GLN A 24 7.64 -7.63 -12.85
C GLN A 24 7.17 -6.29 -12.26
N TYR A 25 7.60 -5.96 -11.03
CA TYR A 25 7.23 -4.73 -10.32
C TYR A 25 8.42 -3.79 -10.10
N ALA A 26 9.60 -4.14 -10.61
CA ALA A 26 10.79 -3.32 -10.52
C ALA A 26 10.52 -1.92 -11.11
N GLY A 27 10.79 -0.87 -10.32
CA GLY A 27 10.58 0.52 -10.74
C GLY A 27 9.11 0.98 -10.83
N ARG A 28 8.13 0.12 -10.50
CA ARG A 28 6.69 0.45 -10.61
C ARG A 28 6.05 0.92 -9.30
N LEU A 29 6.80 0.97 -8.19
CA LEU A 29 6.25 1.23 -6.86
C LEU A 29 7.02 2.32 -6.12
N HIS A 30 6.34 3.42 -5.80
CA HIS A 30 6.85 4.56 -5.04
C HIS A 30 6.23 4.59 -3.65
N LEU A 31 7.06 4.85 -2.63
CA LEU A 31 6.61 5.06 -1.26
C LEU A 31 6.82 6.53 -0.90
N ASN A 32 5.74 7.21 -0.51
CA ASN A 32 5.78 8.53 0.09
C ASN A 32 5.31 8.44 1.54
N VAL A 33 6.16 8.72 2.52
CA VAL A 33 5.74 8.72 3.94
C VAL A 33 5.40 10.10 4.46
N ASP A 34 5.38 11.14 3.62
CA ASP A 34 4.90 12.51 3.90
C ASP A 34 5.07 13.01 5.35
N GLY A 35 6.29 12.89 5.90
CA GLY A 35 6.61 13.27 7.28
C GLY A 35 6.05 12.37 8.40
N CYS A 36 5.16 11.42 8.08
CA CYS A 36 4.69 10.37 8.97
C CYS A 36 5.78 9.30 9.19
N THR A 37 6.58 9.49 10.23
CA THR A 37 7.68 8.57 10.57
C THR A 37 7.23 7.33 11.34
N THR A 38 6.10 7.41 12.05
CA THR A 38 5.52 6.31 12.84
C THR A 38 3.99 6.41 12.89
N LEU A 39 3.31 5.27 12.87
CA LEU A 39 1.85 5.16 12.97
C LEU A 39 1.47 3.96 13.83
N MET A 40 1.45 4.16 15.15
CA MET A 40 1.16 3.09 16.11
C MET A 40 -0.34 2.78 16.16
N ARG A 41 -0.73 1.55 15.83
CA ARG A 41 -2.12 1.08 15.87
C ARG A 41 -2.24 -0.34 16.44
N LYS A 42 -3.34 -0.62 17.14
CA LYS A 42 -3.71 -1.96 17.59
C LYS A 42 -4.48 -2.66 16.47
N VAL A 43 -3.75 -3.25 15.53
CA VAL A 43 -4.32 -4.04 14.45
C VAL A 43 -3.62 -5.39 14.38
N ASP A 44 -4.30 -6.37 13.81
CA ASP A 44 -3.70 -7.66 13.48
C ASP A 44 -2.70 -7.47 12.32
N VAL A 45 -1.43 -7.76 12.56
CA VAL A 45 -0.34 -7.50 11.60
C VAL A 45 -0.47 -8.37 10.36
N ASP A 46 -0.95 -9.61 10.52
CA ASP A 46 -1.07 -10.57 9.43
C ASP A 46 -2.24 -10.16 8.53
N ALA A 47 -3.39 -9.83 9.14
CA ALA A 47 -4.55 -9.34 8.40
C ALA A 47 -4.24 -8.01 7.69
N PHE A 48 -3.52 -7.09 8.34
CA PHE A 48 -3.10 -5.84 7.73
C PHE A 48 -2.14 -6.04 6.55
N GLY A 49 -1.14 -6.93 6.70
CA GLY A 49 -0.19 -7.26 5.64
C GLY A 49 -0.88 -7.86 4.42
N ILE A 50 -1.81 -8.81 4.63
CA ILE A 50 -2.62 -9.41 3.56
C ILE A 50 -3.43 -8.33 2.82
N LEU A 51 -4.16 -7.48 3.56
CA LEU A 51 -4.94 -6.39 2.97
C LEU A 51 -4.06 -5.45 2.15
N LEU A 52 -2.96 -4.98 2.73
CA LEU A 52 -2.07 -4.03 2.09
C LEU A 52 -1.46 -4.60 0.81
N ARG A 53 -1.00 -5.86 0.85
CA ARG A 53 -0.44 -6.55 -0.31
C ARG A 53 -1.46 -6.67 -1.42
N ASN A 54 -2.70 -7.08 -1.12
CA ASN A 54 -3.77 -7.17 -2.11
C ASN A 54 -4.05 -5.82 -2.77
N LEU A 55 -4.13 -4.74 -2.00
CA LEU A 55 -4.37 -3.40 -2.55
C LEU A 55 -3.23 -2.93 -3.45
N ILE A 56 -1.97 -3.14 -3.03
CA ILE A 56 -0.80 -2.77 -3.85
C ILE A 56 -0.73 -3.62 -5.12
N GLU A 57 -0.95 -4.94 -5.02
CA GLU A 57 -0.93 -5.82 -6.19
C GLU A 57 -2.05 -5.48 -7.17
N ASN A 58 -3.26 -5.20 -6.69
CA ASN A 58 -4.36 -4.72 -7.52
C ASN A 58 -3.98 -3.43 -8.26
N ALA A 59 -3.38 -2.46 -7.57
CA ALA A 59 -2.95 -1.21 -8.17
C ALA A 59 -1.84 -1.42 -9.23
N LEU A 60 -0.91 -2.35 -9.01
CA LEU A 60 0.16 -2.70 -9.96
C LEU A 60 -0.34 -3.47 -11.19
N ILE A 61 -1.32 -4.37 -10.99
CA ILE A 61 -1.92 -5.20 -12.04
C ILE A 61 -2.83 -4.35 -12.94
N HIS A 62 -3.69 -3.53 -12.34
CA HIS A 62 -4.69 -2.74 -13.07
C HIS A 62 -4.20 -1.33 -13.46
N GLY A 63 -3.06 -0.90 -12.93
CA GLY A 63 -2.45 0.37 -13.27
C GLY A 63 -1.69 0.38 -14.59
N LEU A 64 -1.50 1.58 -15.14
CA LEU A 64 -0.73 1.80 -16.35
C LEU A 64 0.73 1.32 -16.16
N PRO A 65 1.30 0.57 -17.11
CA PRO A 65 2.69 0.08 -17.02
C PRO A 65 3.73 1.20 -16.90
N THR A 66 3.45 2.36 -17.49
CA THR A 66 4.37 3.50 -17.60
C THR A 66 4.30 4.47 -16.42
N VAL A 67 3.31 4.32 -15.53
CA VAL A 67 3.12 5.21 -14.38
C VAL A 67 3.26 4.41 -13.09
N PRO A 68 4.16 4.77 -12.18
CA PRO A 68 4.35 4.03 -10.94
C PRO A 68 3.12 4.18 -10.03
N THR A 69 2.78 3.09 -9.34
CA THR A 69 1.84 3.12 -8.22
C THR A 69 2.49 3.82 -7.04
N THR A 70 1.77 4.75 -6.42
CA THR A 70 2.22 5.47 -5.23
C THR A 70 1.49 4.94 -4.01
N VAL A 71 2.24 4.50 -3.01
CA VAL A 71 1.73 4.23 -1.67
C VAL A 71 2.11 5.41 -0.79
N SER A 72 1.13 6.08 -0.20
CA SER A 72 1.36 7.21 0.71
C SER A 72 0.92 6.89 2.13
N VAL A 73 1.74 7.24 3.12
CA VAL A 73 1.32 7.29 4.53
C VAL A 73 1.31 8.74 4.97
N GLN A 74 0.15 9.23 5.37
CA GLN A 74 -0.08 10.63 5.71
C GLN A 74 -0.12 10.83 7.24
N THR A 75 0.13 12.06 7.68
CA THR A 75 0.20 12.40 9.12
C THR A 75 -1.15 12.33 9.83
N ASP A 76 -2.25 12.39 9.09
CA ASP A 76 -3.62 12.17 9.59
C ASP A 76 -3.93 10.68 9.87
N GLY A 77 -3.01 9.78 9.52
CA GLY A 77 -3.15 8.34 9.67
C GLY A 77 -3.70 7.62 8.43
N THR A 78 -3.92 8.32 7.32
CA THR A 78 -4.38 7.73 6.06
C THR A 78 -3.25 6.98 5.36
N ILE A 79 -3.53 5.74 4.93
CA ILE A 79 -2.68 4.98 4.03
C ILE A 79 -3.41 4.88 2.69
N ALA A 80 -2.85 5.48 1.64
CA ALA A 80 -3.47 5.50 0.32
C ALA A 80 -2.59 4.76 -0.70
N ILE A 81 -3.24 4.00 -1.59
CA ILE A 81 -2.61 3.30 -2.71
C ILE A 81 -3.24 3.90 -3.97
N ALA A 82 -2.44 4.59 -4.77
CA ALA A 82 -2.89 5.30 -5.96
C ALA A 82 -2.12 4.85 -7.20
N ASN A 83 -2.83 4.39 -8.22
CA ASN A 83 -2.30 4.09 -9.54
C ASN A 83 -3.00 4.93 -10.60
N ALA A 84 -2.31 5.22 -11.69
CA ALA A 84 -2.98 5.67 -12.91
C ALA A 84 -3.60 4.45 -13.60
N GLY A 85 -4.81 4.56 -14.12
CA GLY A 85 -5.51 3.48 -14.80
C GLY A 85 -6.90 3.91 -15.25
N PRO A 86 -7.61 3.06 -16.01
CA PRO A 86 -9.03 3.25 -16.26
C PRO A 86 -9.78 3.39 -14.94
N VAL A 87 -10.67 4.37 -14.87
CA VAL A 87 -11.56 4.52 -13.71
C VAL A 87 -12.47 3.29 -13.67
N VAL A 88 -12.61 2.69 -12.48
CA VAL A 88 -13.55 1.58 -12.29
C VAL A 88 -14.97 2.08 -12.55
N PRO A 89 -15.74 1.44 -13.44
CA PRO A 89 -17.11 1.85 -13.72
C PRO A 89 -17.97 1.79 -12.46
N LEU A 90 -18.86 2.77 -12.27
CA LEU A 90 -19.78 2.80 -11.13
C LEU A 90 -20.60 1.50 -10.93
N PRO A 91 -21.05 0.79 -11.98
CA PRO A 91 -21.75 -0.49 -11.82
C PRO A 91 -20.93 -1.60 -11.16
N ASP A 92 -19.60 -1.47 -11.13
CA ASP A 92 -18.70 -2.46 -10.55
C ASP A 92 -18.24 -2.07 -9.11
N LEU A 93 -18.74 -0.94 -8.56
CA LEU A 93 -18.57 -0.54 -7.16
C LEU A 93 -19.80 -0.95 -6.34
N GLU A 94 -19.92 -2.25 -6.03
CA GLU A 94 -20.88 -2.76 -5.03
C GLU A 94 -20.19 -3.44 -3.84
#